data_AF-A0A7V9WKU0-F1
#
_entry.id   AF-A0A7V9WKU0-F1
#
_cell.length_a   1.000
_cell.length_b   1.000
_cell.length_c   1.000
_cell.angle_alpha   90.00
_cell.angle_beta   90.00
_cell.angle_gamma   90.00
#
_symmetry.space_group_name_H-M   'P 1'
#
loop_
_entity.id
_entity.type
_entity.pdbx_description
1 polymer ?
#
loop_
_entity_poly.entity_id
_entity_poly.type
_entity_poly.pdbx_seq_one_letter_code
_entity_poly.pdbx_strand_id
1 'polypeptide(L)' 'MILVSGATGTTGGQVVRHLSERGAEFRALVRSEEKAKSLAEDGVHTVVGDFDSPETLDAALDGV' A
#
# COMPACT_ATOMS: atom_id res chain seq x y z
N MET A 1 4.24 -12.29 -2.47
CA MET A 1 4.53 -10.86 -2.70
C MET A 1 4.30 -10.11 -1.38
N ILE A 2 4.78 -8.87 -1.17
CA ILE A 2 4.56 -8.15 0.11
C ILE A 2 3.40 -7.14 -0.05
N LEU A 3 2.42 -7.18 0.85
CA LEU A 3 1.40 -6.15 1.00
C LEU A 3 1.61 -5.40 2.32
N VAL A 4 1.72 -4.08 2.24
CA VAL A 4 1.80 -3.20 3.41
C VAL A 4 0.43 -2.56 3.64
N SER A 5 -0.27 -3.00 4.68
CA SER A 5 -1.46 -2.32 5.17
C SER A 5 -1.10 -1.15 6.09
N GLY A 6 -1.98 -0.15 6.15
CA GLY A 6 -1.69 1.07 6.92
C GLY A 6 -0.47 1.83 6.40
N ALA A 7 -0.19 1.74 5.09
CA ALA A 7 0.99 2.31 4.43
C ALA A 7 1.17 3.82 4.65
N THR A 8 0.10 4.56 4.92
CA THR A 8 0.14 6.00 5.25
C THR A 8 0.22 6.30 6.75
N GLY A 9 0.32 5.28 7.61
CA GLY A 9 0.44 5.45 9.05
C GLY A 9 1.89 5.67 9.49
N THR A 10 2.11 5.95 10.78
CA THR A 10 3.45 6.20 11.33
C THR A 10 4.39 5.03 11.09
N THR A 11 3.97 3.81 11.43
CA THR A 11 4.79 2.61 11.23
C THR A 11 4.82 2.18 9.77
N GLY A 12 3.64 2.10 9.12
CA GLY A 12 3.53 1.66 7.73
C GLY A 12 4.32 2.54 6.77
N GLY A 13 4.34 3.86 6.98
CA GLY A 13 5.13 4.79 6.18
C GLY A 13 6.63 4.56 6.29
N GLN A 14 7.15 4.22 7.47
CA GLN A 14 8.56 3.83 7.62
C GLN A 14 8.86 2.51 6.92
N VAL A 15 7.94 1.54 6.99
CA VAL A 15 8.07 0.26 6.29
C VAL A 15 8.12 0.47 4.77
N VAL A 16 7.17 1.23 4.21
CA VAL A 16 7.14 1.60 2.78
C VAL A 16 8.45 2.26 2.37
N ARG A 17 8.92 3.26 3.12
CA ARG A 17 10.17 3.95 2.82
C ARG A 17 11.35 2.99 2.77
N HIS A 18 11.51 2.13 3.77
CA HIS A 18 12.62 1.18 3.82
C HIS A 18 12.53 0.08 2.76
N LEU A 19 11.34 -0.36 2.38
CA LEU A 19 11.17 -1.31 1.29
C LEU A 19 11.52 -0.67 -0.06
N SER A 20 11.08 0.57 -0.30
CA SER A 20 11.45 1.34 -1.49
C SER A 20 12.96 1.58 -1.58
N GLU A 21 13.61 1.99 -0.49
CA GLU A 21 15.07 2.19 -0.40
C GLU A 21 15.85 0.90 -0.74
N ARG A 22 15.27 -0.27 -0.49
CA ARG A 22 15.86 -1.59 -0.77
C ARG A 22 15.51 -2.12 -2.16
N GLY A 23 14.67 -1.43 -2.93
CA GLY A 23 14.17 -1.92 -4.21
C GLY A 23 13.34 -3.20 -4.09
N ALA A 24 12.72 -3.43 -2.93
CA ALA A 24 11.89 -4.60 -2.73
C ALA A 24 10.57 -4.48 -3.52
N GLU A 25 10.05 -5.61 -4.00
CA GLU A 25 8.74 -5.65 -4.65
C GLU A 25 7.62 -5.74 -3.60
N PHE A 26 6.80 -4.69 -3.51
CA PHE A 26 5.66 -4.63 -2.59
C PHE A 26 4.52 -3.78 -3.13
N ARG A 27 3.34 -3.94 -2.53
CA ARG A 27 2.16 -3.09 -2.72
C ARG A 27 1.76 -2.41 -1.42
N ALA A 28 1.22 -1.21 -1.50
CA ALA A 28 0.70 -0.44 -0.37
C ALA A 28 -0.83 -0.36 -0.44
N LEU A 29 -1.51 -0.86 0.59
CA LEU A 29 -2.95 -0.68 0.76
C LEU A 29 -3.24 0.67 1.40
N VAL A 30 -4.10 1.45 0.76
CA VAL A 30 -4.54 2.77 1.24
C VAL A 30 -6.06 2.90 1.18
N ARG A 31 -6.64 3.73 2.05
CA ARG A 31 -8.11 3.89 2.11
C ARG A 31 -8.69 4.84 1.06
N SER A 32 -7.87 5.70 0.44
CA SER A 32 -8.36 6.76 -0.44
C SER A 32 -7.46 6.96 -1.65
N GLU A 33 -8.07 7.35 -2.77
CA GLU A 33 -7.36 7.64 -4.02
C GLU A 33 -6.34 8.78 -3.87
N GLU A 34 -6.62 9.77 -3.02
CA GLU A 34 -5.68 10.87 -2.74
C GLU A 34 -4.37 10.35 -2.14
N LYS A 35 -4.47 9.44 -1.16
CA LYS A 35 -3.32 8.79 -0.55
C LYS A 35 -2.60 7.85 -1.51
N ALA A 36 -3.36 7.20 -2.40
CA ALA A 36 -2.81 6.34 -3.44
C ALA A 36 -1.95 7.15 -4.42
N LYS A 37 -2.44 8.32 -4.83
CA LYS A 37 -1.71 9.24 -5.73
C LYS A 37 -0.41 9.74 -5.10
N SER A 38 -0.45 10.21 -3.86
CA SER A 38 0.76 10.69 -3.17
C SER A 38 1.85 9.62 -3.09
N LEU A 39 1.51 8.38 -2.77
CA LEU A 39 2.50 7.28 -2.74
C LEU A 39 2.92 6.82 -4.14
N ALA A 40 2.04 6.91 -5.14
CA ALA A 40 2.37 6.59 -6.52
C ALA A 40 3.35 7.61 -7.12
N GLU A 41 3.28 8.88 -6.72
CA GLU A 41 4.27 9.92 -7.08
C GLU A 41 5.67 9.58 -6.53
N ASP A 42 5.74 8.86 -5.40
CA ASP A 42 6.97 8.31 -4.83
C ASP A 42 7.40 6.96 -5.46
N GLY A 43 6.73 6.53 -6.53
CA GLY A 43 7.02 5.28 -7.25
C GLY A 43 6.53 4.00 -6.56
N VAL A 44 5.66 4.11 -5.56
CA VAL A 44 5.12 2.96 -4.83
C VAL A 44 3.88 2.41 -5.55
N HIS A 45 3.81 1.08 -5.72
CA HIS A 45 2.60 0.43 -6.21
C HIS A 45 1.50 0.49 -5.14
N THR A 46 0.38 1.13 -5.44
CA THR A 46 -0.72 1.32 -4.49
C THR A 46 -1.98 0.59 -4.92
N VAL A 47 -2.77 0.15 -3.92
CA VAL A 47 -4.12 -0.39 -4.11
C VAL A 47 -5.05 0.29 -3.12
N VAL A 48 -6.23 0.69 -3.58
CA VAL A 48 -7.26 1.25 -2.71
C VAL A 48 -8.11 0.13 -2.15
N GLY A 49 -8.29 0.11 -0.84
CA GLY A 49 -9.19 -0.82 -0.16
C GLY A 49 -9.42 -0.42 1.30
N ASP A 50 -10.51 -0.94 1.84
CA ASP A 50 -11.02 -0.62 3.16
C ASP A 50 -11.27 -1.90 3.96
N PHE A 51 -10.83 -1.93 5.22
CA PHE A 51 -11.06 -3.05 6.11
C PHE A 51 -12.51 -3.15 6.59
N ASP A 52 -13.24 -2.03 6.58
CA ASP A 52 -14.68 -2.00 6.88
C ASP A 52 -15.53 -2.47 5.68
N SER A 53 -14.93 -2.61 4.49
CA SER A 53 -15.58 -3.11 3.26
C SER A 53 -14.72 -4.23 2.63
N PRO A 54 -14.79 -5.47 3.16
CA PRO A 54 -13.89 -6.57 2.78
C PRO A 54 -13.85 -6.88 1.28
N GLU A 55 -14.94 -6.64 0.55
CA GLU A 55 -15.04 -6.79 -0.91
C GLU A 55 -14.04 -5.91 -1.68
N THR A 56 -13.53 -4.85 -1.05
CA THR A 56 -12.52 -3.98 -1.65
C THR A 56 -11.09 -4.50 -1.47
N LEU A 57 -10.90 -5.52 -0.64
CA LEU A 57 -9.58 -6.08 -0.33
C LEU A 57 -9.15 -7.18 -1.31
N ASP A 58 -10.08 -7.76 -2.08
CA ASP A 58 -9.78 -8.85 -3.01
C ASP A 58 -8.66 -8.46 -3.99
N ALA A 59 -8.75 -7.25 -4.59
CA ALA A 59 -7.73 -6.74 -5.50
C ALA A 59 -6.37 -6.47 -4.82
N ALA A 60 -6.38 -6.15 -3.52
CA ALA A 60 -5.16 -5.91 -2.75
C ALA A 60 -4.45 -7.21 -2.37
N LEU A 61 -5.22 -8.28 -2.15
CA LEU A 61 -4.73 -9.60 -1.72
C LEU A 61 -4.42 -10.55 -2.88
N ASP A 62 -4.89 -10.26 -4.10
CA ASP A 62 -4.63 -11.08 -5.28
C ASP A 62 -3.11 -11.25 -5.51
N GLY A 63 -2.62 -12.49 -5.48
CA GLY A 63 -1.21 -12.83 -5.70
C GLY A 63 -0.23 -12.42 -4.58
N VAL A 64 -0.74 -12.05 -3.40
CA VAL A 64 0.08 -11.72 -2.21
C VAL A 64 0.57 -12.96 -1.50
#